data_AF-F4R7Q5-F1
#
_entry.id   AF-F4R7Q5-F1
#
_cell.length_a   1.000
_cell.length_b   1.000
_cell.length_c   1.000
_cell.angle_alpha   90.00
_cell.angle_beta   90.00
_cell.angle_gamma   90.00
#
_symmetry.space_group_name_H-M   'P 1'
#
loop_
_entity.id
_entity.type
_entity.pdbx_description
1 polymer ?
#
loop_
_entity_poly.entity_id
_entity_poly.type
_entity_poly.pdbx_seq_one_letter_code
_entity_poly.pdbx_strand_id
1 'polypeptide(L)'
;MPLNYSKWDALELSDDSDVEVHPNVDKRSFIRMKQRKIHQEREERKMKIESLKHEEELNQKLLKEMKDSIKEVESDGIQSMRKTAM
;
A
#
# COMPACT_ATOMS: atom_id res chain seq x y z
N MET A 1 13.73 -7.34 -33.33
CA MET A 1 13.28 -7.45 -31.93
C MET A 1 11.76 -7.38 -31.93
N PRO A 2 11.02 -8.38 -31.44
CA PRO A 2 9.56 -8.33 -31.44
C PRO A 2 9.07 -7.30 -30.40
N LEU A 3 8.12 -6.45 -30.79
CA LEU A 3 7.48 -5.49 -29.90
C LEU A 3 6.51 -6.25 -28.97
N ASN A 4 6.64 -6.04 -27.66
CA ASN A 4 5.76 -6.63 -26.65
C ASN A 4 4.64 -5.63 -26.30
N TYR A 5 3.39 -6.06 -26.46
CA TYR A 5 2.18 -5.27 -26.18
C TYR A 5 1.53 -5.60 -24.82
N SER A 6 2.19 -6.34 -23.94
CA SER A 6 1.63 -6.83 -22.66
C SER A 6 1.16 -5.73 -21.70
N LYS A 7 1.62 -4.48 -21.90
CA LYS A 7 1.08 -3.31 -21.19
C LYS A 7 -0.45 -3.19 -21.29
N TRP A 8 -1.05 -3.67 -22.38
CA TRP A 8 -2.48 -3.51 -22.68
C TRP A 8 -3.35 -4.68 -22.21
N ASP A 9 -2.74 -5.80 -21.81
CA ASP A 9 -3.48 -7.02 -21.44
C ASP A 9 -4.32 -6.85 -20.17
N ALA A 10 -3.88 -5.99 -19.25
CA ALA A 10 -4.52 -5.77 -17.95
C ALA A 10 -5.21 -4.40 -17.85
N LEU A 11 -5.64 -3.82 -18.98
CA LEU A 11 -6.25 -2.50 -18.98
C LEU A 11 -7.66 -2.56 -18.38
N GLU A 12 -7.82 -2.06 -17.16
CA GLU A 12 -9.13 -1.89 -16.53
C GLU A 12 -9.80 -0.58 -16.98
N LEU A 13 -10.77 -0.68 -17.88
CA LEU A 13 -11.55 0.45 -18.37
C LEU A 13 -12.82 0.66 -17.51
N SER A 14 -13.02 1.86 -16.98
CA SER A 14 -14.17 2.21 -16.14
C SER A 14 -15.46 2.50 -16.92
N ASP A 15 -15.35 2.84 -18.20
CA ASP A 15 -16.48 3.18 -19.09
C ASP A 15 -16.59 2.18 -20.25
N ASP A 16 -16.38 0.90 -19.96
CA ASP A 16 -16.52 -0.17 -20.95
C ASP A 16 -18.01 -0.42 -21.25
N SER A 17 -18.50 0.24 -22.30
CA SER A 17 -19.87 0.12 -22.79
C SER A 17 -20.15 -1.24 -23.45
N ASP A 18 -19.11 -1.99 -23.80
CA ASP A 18 -19.18 -3.28 -24.50
C ASP A 18 -19.19 -4.48 -23.54
N VAL A 19 -19.37 -4.23 -22.24
CA VAL A 19 -19.58 -5.29 -21.24
C VAL A 19 -20.79 -6.16 -21.64
N GLU A 20 -20.50 -7.42 -21.96
CA GLU A 20 -21.48 -8.49 -22.10
C GLU A 20 -22.03 -8.85 -20.72
N VAL A 21 -23.36 -8.87 -20.61
CA VAL A 21 -24.08 -9.14 -19.37
C VAL A 21 -24.99 -10.34 -19.60
N HIS A 22 -25.18 -11.17 -18.57
CA HIS A 22 -26.11 -12.29 -18.65
C HIS A 22 -27.54 -11.81 -18.98
N PRO A 23 -28.35 -12.53 -19.77
CA PRO A 23 -29.70 -12.13 -20.15
C PRO A 23 -30.67 -11.72 -19.02
N ASN A 24 -30.38 -12.09 -17.77
CA ASN A 24 -31.21 -11.78 -16.60
C ASN A 24 -30.61 -10.70 -15.69
N VAL A 25 -29.49 -10.09 -16.06
CA VAL A 25 -28.84 -9.03 -15.28
C VAL A 25 -28.99 -7.71 -16.05
N ASP A 26 -29.46 -6.67 -15.37
CA ASP A 26 -29.58 -5.34 -15.98
C ASP A 26 -28.18 -4.74 -16.18
N LYS A 27 -27.89 -4.40 -17.44
CA LYS A 27 -26.61 -3.85 -17.87
C LYS A 27 -26.27 -2.54 -17.17
N ARG A 28 -27.25 -1.66 -16.92
CA ARG A 28 -26.98 -0.34 -16.32
C ARG A 28 -26.57 -0.45 -14.85
N SER A 29 -27.30 -1.24 -14.07
CA SER A 29 -26.97 -1.46 -12.67
C SER A 29 -25.65 -2.23 -12.50
N PHE A 30 -25.38 -3.20 -13.38
CA PHE A 30 -24.12 -3.95 -13.39
C PHE A 30 -22.90 -3.06 -13.65
N ILE A 31 -22.94 -2.21 -14.69
CA ILE A 31 -21.85 -1.29 -15.02
C ILE A 31 -21.60 -0.32 -13.85
N ARG A 32 -22.65 0.26 -13.26
CA ARG A 32 -22.52 1.16 -12.10
C ARG A 32 -21.91 0.46 -10.89
N MET A 33 -22.28 -0.80 -10.62
CA MET A 33 -21.68 -1.58 -9.55
C MET A 33 -20.20 -1.83 -9.81
N LYS A 34 -19.83 -2.22 -11.04
CA LYS A 34 -18.44 -2.44 -11.45
C LYS A 34 -17.60 -1.18 -11.30
N GLN A 35 -18.11 -0.03 -11.74
CA GLN A 35 -17.46 1.27 -11.55
C GLN A 35 -17.21 1.58 -10.08
N ARG A 36 -18.23 1.48 -9.23
CA ARG A 36 -18.08 1.72 -7.78
C ARG A 36 -17.04 0.79 -7.16
N LYS A 37 -17.05 -0.50 -7.54
CA LYS A 37 -16.07 -1.47 -7.06
C LYS A 37 -14.64 -1.07 -7.46
N ILE A 38 -14.41 -0.69 -8.72
CA ILE A 38 -13.09 -0.24 -9.19
C ILE A 38 -12.63 1.01 -8.43
N HIS A 39 -13.52 1.98 -8.20
CA HIS A 39 -13.20 3.17 -7.42
C HIS A 39 -12.84 2.83 -5.98
N GLN A 40 -13.65 1.98 -5.33
CA GLN A 40 -13.38 1.51 -3.98
C GLN A 40 -12.04 0.79 -3.87
N GLU A 41 -11.74 -0.15 -4.78
CA GLU A 41 -10.46 -0.87 -4.80
C GLU A 41 -9.26 0.06 -5.08
N ARG A 42 -9.46 1.14 -5.84
CA ARG A 42 -8.42 2.16 -6.06
C ARG A 42 -8.19 2.98 -4.80
N GLU A 43 -9.24 3.38 -4.10
CA GLU A 43 -9.15 4.11 -2.84
C GLU A 43 -8.52 3.25 -1.75
N GLU A 44 -8.96 2.00 -1.59
CA GLU A 44 -8.38 1.04 -0.64
C GLU A 44 -6.89 0.80 -0.91
N ARG A 45 -6.50 0.63 -2.18
CA ARG A 45 -5.07 0.51 -2.56
C ARG A 45 -4.30 1.77 -2.23
N LYS A 46 -4.85 2.95 -2.52
CA LYS A 46 -4.20 4.24 -2.20
C LYS A 46 -3.99 4.39 -0.70
N MET A 47 -5.03 4.13 0.10
CA MET A 47 -4.98 4.17 1.56
C MET A 47 -3.94 3.19 2.11
N LYS A 48 -3.88 1.97 1.56
CA LYS A 48 -2.88 0.96 1.96
C LYS A 48 -1.45 1.37 1.60
N ILE A 49 -1.24 2.00 0.46
CA ILE A 49 0.08 2.54 0.09
C ILE A 49 0.49 3.65 1.07
N GLU A 50 -0.42 4.54 1.40
CA GLU A 50 -0.17 5.63 2.36
C GLU A 50 0.11 5.10 3.76
N SER A 51 -0.63 4.09 4.24
CA SER A 51 -0.37 3.46 5.53
C SER A 51 1.01 2.79 5.58
N LEU A 52 1.37 2.05 4.52
CA LEU A 52 2.68 1.39 4.43
C LEU A 52 3.84 2.40 4.41
N LYS A 53 3.68 3.54 3.73
CA LYS A 53 4.69 4.61 3.75
C LYS A 53 4.87 5.19 5.14
N HIS A 54 3.77 5.42 5.85
CA HIS A 54 3.83 5.93 7.22
C HIS A 54 4.49 4.92 8.17
N GLU A 55 4.14 3.65 8.06
CA GLU A 55 4.78 2.56 8.80
C GLU A 55 6.27 2.46 8.50
N GLU A 56 6.67 2.62 7.23
CA GLU A 56 8.09 2.64 6.83
C GLU A 56 8.85 3.77 7.53
N GLU A 57 8.31 5.00 7.53
CA GLU A 57 8.93 6.15 8.19
C GLU A 57 9.07 5.95 9.70
N LEU A 58 8.04 5.40 10.36
CA LEU A 58 8.08 5.09 11.79
C LEU A 58 9.12 4.02 12.10
N ASN A 59 9.14 2.94 11.32
CA ASN A 59 10.10 1.86 11.49
C ASN A 59 11.54 2.34 11.28
N GLN A 60 11.80 3.24 10.33
CA GLN A 60 13.11 3.84 10.13
C GLN A 60 13.57 4.66 11.35
N LYS A 61 12.67 5.46 11.95
CA LYS A 61 12.97 6.21 13.17
C LYS A 61 13.28 5.28 14.34
N LEU A 62 12.43 4.28 14.58
CA LEU A 62 12.62 3.31 15.64
C LEU A 62 13.94 2.53 15.49
N LEU A 63 14.29 2.12 14.27
CA LEU A 63 15.56 1.46 13.99
C LEU A 63 16.76 2.37 14.26
N LYS A 64 16.64 3.67 14.00
CA LYS A 64 17.70 4.62 14.32
C LYS A 64 17.89 4.74 15.83
N GLU A 65 16.79 4.93 16.56
CA GLU A 65 16.81 5.02 18.03
C GLU A 65 17.39 3.74 18.65
N MET A 66 16.97 2.57 18.20
CA MET A 66 17.53 1.28 18.66
C MET A 66 19.04 1.19 18.40
N LYS A 67 19.51 1.60 17.22
CA LYS A 67 20.94 1.59 16.90
C LYS A 67 21.74 2.56 17.78
N ASP A 68 21.18 3.73 18.04
CA ASP A 68 21.82 4.73 18.89
C ASP A 68 21.89 4.23 20.35
N SER A 69 20.82 3.61 20.86
CA SER A 69 20.83 2.96 22.18
C SER A 69 21.83 1.79 22.27
N ILE A 70 21.94 0.96 21.23
CA ILE A 70 22.93 -0.13 21.21
C ILE A 70 24.35 0.43 21.31
N LYS A 71 24.66 1.48 20.54
CA LYS A 71 25.98 2.14 20.59
C LYS A 71 26.28 2.72 21.96
N GLU A 72 25.30 3.36 22.59
CA GLU A 72 25.45 3.94 23.94
C GLU A 72 25.71 2.84 24.99
N VAL A 73 25.04 1.69 24.88
CA VAL A 73 25.32 0.53 25.75
C VAL A 73 26.69 -0.07 25.48
N GLU A 74 27.12 -0.15 24.22
CA GLU A 74 28.46 -0.62 23.86
C GLU A 74 29.57 0.31 24.36
N SER A 75 29.37 1.63 24.40
CA SER A 75 30.38 2.60 24.86
C SER A 75 30.45 2.73 26.39
N ASP A 76 29.30 2.85 27.05
CA ASP A 76 29.20 3.22 28.47
C ASP A 76 28.93 2.02 29.40
N GLY A 77 28.66 0.84 28.82
CA GLY A 77 28.38 -0.39 29.56
C GLY A 77 27.21 -0.23 30.54
N ILE A 78 27.29 -0.87 31.72
CA ILE A 78 26.22 -0.89 32.73
C ILE A 78 25.84 0.52 33.26
N GLN A 79 26.68 1.55 33.04
CA GLN A 79 26.42 2.90 33.53
C GLN A 79 25.41 3.70 32.68
N SER A 80 25.29 3.45 31.38
CA SER A 80 24.26 4.12 30.55
C SER A 80 22.86 3.71 30.97
N MET A 81 22.65 2.43 31.28
CA MET A 81 21.37 1.88 31.76
C MET A 81 20.86 2.54 33.06
N ARG A 82 21.75 3.10 33.89
CA ARG A 82 21.37 3.85 35.11
C ARG A 82 20.91 5.27 34.83
N LYS A 83 21.37 5.90 33.73
CA LYS A 83 20.94 7.26 33.34
C LYS A 83 19.56 7.26 32.68
N THR A 84 19.20 6.20 31.97
CA THR A 84 17.90 6.11 31.28
C THR A 84 16.73 5.80 32.22
N ALA A 85 17.00 5.26 33.43
CA ALA A 85 15.99 4.85 34.40
C ALA A 85 15.68 5.90 35.49
N MET A 86 16.28 7.10 35.41
CA MET A 86 16.08 8.22 36.33
C MET A 86 15.47 9.41 35.59
#